data_AF-A0A0N4UIE4-F1
#
_entry.id   AF-A0A0N4UIE4-F1
#
_cell.length_a   1.000
_cell.length_b   1.000
_cell.length_c   1.000
_cell.angle_alpha   90.00
_cell.angle_beta   90.00
_cell.angle_gamma   90.00
#
_symmetry.space_group_name_H-M   'P 1'
#
loop_
_entity.id
_entity.type
_entity.pdbx_description
1 polymer ?
#
loop_
_entity_poly.entity_id
_entity_poly.type
_entity_poly.pdbx_seq_one_letter_code
_entity_poly.pdbx_strand_id
1 'polypeptide(L)' 'MEQSLKNNHVQACDGERITLHCPRNTYIIVENTFYGRLVPSSELCAPPKGSKFEQNDDTSCDVVDAYSVIHKF' A
#
# COMPACT_ATOMS: atom_id res chain seq x y z
N MET A 1 -13.94 -14.20 -22.34
CA MET A 1 -12.64 -14.50 -21.72
C MET A 1 -12.83 -14.31 -20.22
N GLU A 2 -12.91 -15.41 -19.49
CA GLU A 2 -12.90 -15.43 -18.03
C GLU A 2 -11.59 -14.78 -17.57
N GLN A 3 -11.67 -13.59 -16.96
CA GLN A 3 -10.49 -12.91 -16.45
C GLN A 3 -9.91 -13.74 -15.31
N SER A 4 -8.75 -14.35 -15.56
CA SER A 4 -7.92 -14.97 -14.51
C SER A 4 -7.74 -13.97 -13.38
N LEU A 5 -7.92 -14.45 -12.14
CA LEU A 5 -7.71 -13.67 -10.92
C LEU A 5 -6.28 -13.12 -10.96
N LYS A 6 -6.14 -11.81 -11.18
CA LYS A 6 -4.82 -11.16 -11.21
C LYS A 6 -4.44 -10.81 -9.78
N ASN A 7 -3.36 -11.40 -9.29
CA ASN A 7 -2.68 -10.87 -8.12
C ASN A 7 -2.08 -9.51 -8.52
N ASN A 8 -2.56 -8.45 -7.89
CA ASN A 8 -2.06 -7.11 -8.09
C ASN A 8 -1.52 -6.61 -6.76
N HIS A 9 -0.24 -6.28 -6.72
CA HIS A 9 0.33 -5.49 -5.62
C HIS A 9 0.22 -4.01 -5.98
N VAL A 10 -0.38 -3.23 -5.09
CA VAL A 10 -0.53 -1.79 -5.24
C VAL A 10 -0.04 -1.10 -3.98
N GLN A 11 0.59 0.06 -4.16
CA GLN A 11 1.16 0.84 -3.08
C GLN A 11 0.87 2.31 -3.31
N ALA A 12 0.78 3.07 -2.23
CA ALA A 12 0.63 4.51 -2.22
C ALA A 12 1.37 5.07 -1.01
N CYS A 13 1.87 6.28 -1.17
CA CYS A 13 2.53 7.01 -0.10
C CYS A 13 1.52 7.73 0.79
N ASP A 14 1.98 8.23 1.92
CA ASP A 14 1.10 8.97 2.82
C ASP A 14 0.49 10.20 2.12
N GLY A 15 -0.82 10.37 2.27
CA GLY A 15 -1.62 11.37 1.56
C GLY A 15 -2.06 11.00 0.13
N GLU A 16 -1.52 9.93 -0.47
CA GLU A 16 -1.98 9.42 -1.77
C GLU A 16 -3.18 8.47 -1.63
N ARG A 17 -3.85 8.16 -2.74
CA ARG A 17 -5.01 7.27 -2.77
C ARG A 17 -4.82 6.14 -3.78
N ILE A 18 -5.14 4.93 -3.36
CA ILE A 18 -5.23 3.76 -4.23
C ILE A 18 -6.69 3.60 -4.66
N THR A 19 -6.92 3.45 -5.96
CA THR A 19 -8.23 3.05 -6.49
C THR A 19 -8.14 1.64 -7.03
N LEU A 20 -8.90 0.72 -6.45
CA LEU A 20 -9.01 -0.65 -6.94
C LEU A 20 -10.18 -0.76 -7.90
N HIS A 21 -9.99 -1.46 -9.02
CA HIS A 21 -11.04 -1.74 -9.99
C HIS A 21 -11.07 -3.21 -10.34
N CYS A 22 -12.27 -3.79 -10.33
CA CYS A 22 -12.51 -5.15 -10.77
C CYS A 22 -13.20 -5.14 -12.13
N PRO A 23 -12.77 -5.99 -13.07
CA PRO A 23 -13.54 -6.22 -14.29
C PRO A 23 -14.98 -6.67 -14.02
N ARG A 24 -15.84 -6.53 -15.05
CA ARG A 24 -17.26 -6.90 -14.93
C ARG A 24 -17.42 -8.35 -14.46
N ASN A 25 -18.33 -8.56 -13.50
CA ASN A 25 -18.63 -9.86 -12.88
C ASN A 25 -17.45 -10.48 -12.09
N THR A 26 -16.54 -9.67 -11.57
CA THR A 26 -15.47 -10.11 -10.65
C THR A 26 -15.57 -9.34 -9.34
N TYR A 27 -14.91 -9.85 -8.29
CA TYR A 27 -14.84 -9.22 -6.97
C TYR A 27 -13.39 -9.04 -6.54
N ILE A 28 -13.14 -8.05 -5.67
CA ILE A 28 -11.83 -7.81 -5.06
C ILE A 28 -11.76 -8.66 -3.79
N ILE A 29 -10.72 -9.47 -3.66
CA ILE A 29 -10.28 -10.01 -2.37
C ILE A 29 -8.96 -9.34 -2.05
N VAL A 30 -8.87 -8.78 -0.85
CA VAL A 30 -7.62 -8.26 -0.32
C VAL A 30 -6.99 -9.35 0.55
N GLU A 31 -5.92 -9.96 0.05
CA GLU A 31 -5.21 -11.03 0.76
C GLU A 31 -4.24 -10.43 1.80
N ASN A 32 -3.48 -9.41 1.40
CA ASN A 32 -2.46 -8.77 2.22
C ASN A 32 -2.70 -7.26 2.29
N THR A 33 -2.54 -6.69 3.48
CA THR A 33 -2.63 -5.25 3.72
C THR A 33 -1.53 -4.81 4.65
N PHE A 34 -0.95 -3.66 4.39
CA PHE A 34 0.03 -3.07 5.27
C PHE A 34 -0.08 -1.55 5.18
N TYR A 35 -0.02 -0.88 6.33
CA TYR A 35 0.16 0.56 6.40
C TYR A 35 1.26 0.84 7.42
N GLY A 36 2.30 1.54 6.96
CA GLY A 36 3.52 1.75 7.74
C GLY A 36 4.73 1.91 6.83
N ARG A 37 5.90 1.44 7.28
CA ARG A 37 7.16 1.51 6.53
C ARG A 37 7.94 0.20 6.63
N LEU A 38 8.14 -0.48 5.50
CA LEU A 38 8.96 -1.71 5.41
C LEU A 38 10.38 -1.45 4.86
N VAL A 39 10.58 -0.32 4.18
CA VAL A 39 11.86 0.06 3.55
C VAL A 39 12.17 1.53 3.82
N PRO A 40 13.44 1.94 3.77
CA PRO A 40 13.81 3.35 3.89
C PRO A 40 13.10 4.22 2.85
N SER A 41 12.86 5.48 3.17
CA SER A 41 12.17 6.43 2.29
C SER A 41 12.87 6.62 0.95
N SER A 42 14.17 6.30 0.87
CA SER A 42 14.97 6.38 -0.36
C SER A 42 14.56 5.34 -1.39
N GLU A 43 13.97 4.23 -0.93
CA GLU A 43 13.51 3.13 -1.79
C GLU A 43 12.02 3.25 -2.11
N LEU A 44 11.21 3.71 -1.14
CA LEU A 44 9.77 3.90 -1.33
C LEU A 44 9.29 5.17 -0.63
N CYS A 45 8.48 5.96 -1.34
CA CYS A 45 7.97 7.25 -0.86
C CYS A 45 9.08 8.27 -0.58
N ALA A 46 9.95 8.47 -1.57
CA ALA A 46 11.00 9.47 -1.49
C ALA A 46 10.41 10.85 -1.23
N PRO A 47 10.87 11.55 -0.19
CA PRO A 47 10.35 12.86 0.14
C PRO A 47 10.77 13.88 -0.93
N PRO A 48 10.07 15.03 -1.02
CA PRO A 48 10.37 16.06 -2.01
C PRO A 48 11.83 16.51 -1.92
N LYS A 49 12.45 16.78 -3.07
CA LYS A 49 13.84 17.28 -3.14
C LYS A 49 14.01 18.49 -2.20
N GLY A 50 14.89 18.36 -1.21
CA GLY A 50 15.18 19.42 -0.22
C GLY A 50 14.73 19.10 1.21
N SER A 51 13.92 18.06 1.43
CA SER A 51 13.72 17.53 2.77
C SER A 51 14.98 16.80 3.24
N LYS A 52 15.41 17.04 4.49
CA LYS A 52 16.48 16.25 5.10
C LYS A 52 16.02 14.80 5.20
N PHE A 53 16.69 13.91 4.47
CA PHE A 53 16.59 12.49 4.75
C PHE A 53 17.09 12.25 6.16
N GLU A 54 16.26 11.70 7.04
CA GLU A 54 16.78 11.10 8.26
C GLU A 54 17.42 9.78 7.84
N GLN A 55 18.73 9.63 8.11
CA GLN A 55 19.44 8.39 7.76
C GLN A 55 18.93 7.17 8.55
N ASN A 56 18.05 7.39 9.54
CA ASN A 56 17.49 6.40 10.45
C ASN A 56 15.97 6.33 10.29
N ASP A 57 15.49 6.10 9.07
CA ASP A 57 14.08 5.83 8.86
C ASP A 57 13.65 4.58 9.67
N ASP A 58 12.58 4.71 10.44
CA ASP A 58 12.01 3.59 11.19
C ASP A 58 11.26 2.63 10.27
N THR A 59 11.91 1.54 9.88
CA THR A 59 11.32 0.46 9.06
C THR A 59 10.58 -0.60 9.88
N SER A 60 10.29 -0.32 11.15
CA SER A 60 9.47 -1.17 12.01
C SER A 60 8.05 -0.62 12.21
N CYS A 61 7.74 0.52 11.60
CA CYS A 61 6.42 1.13 11.64
C CYS A 61 5.40 0.22 10.95
N ASP A 62 4.50 -0.36 11.74
CA ASP A 62 3.42 -1.24 11.27
C ASP A 62 2.12 -0.92 12.04
N VAL A 63 1.05 -0.63 11.31
CA VAL A 63 -0.30 -0.55 11.85
C VAL A 63 -0.97 -1.91 11.72
N VAL A 64 -0.87 -2.70 12.79
CA VAL A 64 -1.42 -4.07 12.89
C VAL A 64 -2.91 -4.19 12.53
N ASP A 65 -3.67 -3.11 12.70
CA ASP A 65 -5.11 -3.05 12.39
C ASP A 65 -5.43 -2.60 10.96
N ALA A 66 -4.42 -2.40 10.10
CA ALA A 66 -4.63 -1.97 8.71
C ALA A 66 -5.59 -2.89 7.95
N TYR A 67 -5.50 -4.21 8.20
CA TYR A 67 -6.41 -5.21 7.63
C TYR A 67 -7.87 -4.96 8.04
N SER A 68 -8.11 -4.68 9.32
CA SER A 68 -9.44 -4.42 9.87
C SER A 68 -10.09 -3.17 9.32
N VAL A 69 -9.33 -2.22 8.77
CA VAL A 69 -9.88 -1.00 8.14
C VAL A 69 -10.38 -1.29 6.73
N ILE A 70 -9.65 -2.12 5.96
CA ILE A 70 -9.99 -2.41 4.56
C ILE A 70 -11.22 -3.33 4.46
N HIS A 71 -11.39 -4.26 5.39
CA HIS A 71 -12.52 -5.20 5.41
C HIS A 71 -13.82 -4.64 6.01
N LYS A 72 -13.89 -3.32 6.27
CA LYS A 72 -15.10 -2.66 6.78
C LYS A 72 -16.11 -2.24 5.70
N PHE A 73 -15.81 -2.48 4.42
CA PHE A 73 -16.65 -2.17 3.27
C PHE A 73 -17.05 -3.44 2.52
#